data_AF-A0A5C4MIW9-F1
#
_entry.id   AF-A0A5C4MIW9-F1
#
_cell.length_a   1.000
_cell.length_b   1.000
_cell.length_c   1.000
_cell.angle_alpha   90.00
_cell.angle_beta   90.00
_cell.angle_gamma   90.00
#
_symmetry.space_group_name_H-M   'P 1'
#
loop_
_entity.id
_entity.type
_entity.pdbx_description
1 polymer ?
#
loop_
_entity_poly.entity_id
_entity_poly.type
_entity_poly.pdbx_seq_one_letter_code
_entity_poly.pdbx_strand_id
1 'polypeptide(L)'
;MSGRIVRTVRTTPRSTADMTHHKRAWLGGAVGLAAVSLVAASLAVGSASAEDVTSYAVSASSPSVTVGDTVTVTVTADGLREVQAYDLRLAYDPTLLSYVDESAATDTPGKTFGIVGQGSLHVVHAGLGTDAGVSGTATLATATFRTLKPGKASLEAPTLETVSADEGASTASALGATTVEVAARRAPAATRAPRVSGSTRVGGVLTAGPVTWDVADTRTTYAWLRDGAPIEGETGRSYVLRPVDYGRKVSLQVLADKDGHLQGSVTSAPTVAVGPAPTRMAAKVKRSVKRGDKVRVKLRVSAPGATPTGVATVTYRGKTRRVALRRTGISTLTLKATKRGTSKIRVAYRPATGFTGSAKLLRIRVR
;
A
#
# COMPACT_ATOMS: atom_id res chain seq x y z
N MET A 1 38.42 44.58 24.35
CA MET A 1 38.65 44.07 22.98
C MET A 1 37.28 44.00 22.30
N SER A 2 36.72 45.11 21.77
CA SER A 2 36.93 45.66 20.42
C SER A 2 37.11 44.57 19.35
N GLY A 3 36.31 44.44 18.29
CA GLY A 3 35.32 45.38 17.76
C GLY A 3 34.39 44.76 16.71
N ARG A 4 33.38 45.58 16.41
CA ARG A 4 32.26 45.46 15.47
C ARG A 4 32.70 45.79 14.03
N ILE A 5 31.86 45.48 13.02
CA ILE A 5 31.64 46.12 11.68
C ILE A 5 31.25 44.97 10.69
N VAL A 6 30.00 44.75 10.28
CA VAL A 6 29.10 45.46 9.32
C VAL A 6 29.66 45.66 7.91
N ARG A 7 29.14 44.95 6.90
CA ARG A 7 28.58 45.56 5.67
C ARG A 7 27.96 44.56 4.69
N THR A 8 26.72 44.86 4.32
CA THR A 8 25.97 44.39 3.15
C THR A 8 26.47 45.11 1.89
N VAL A 9 26.63 44.41 0.75
CA VAL A 9 26.40 45.00 -0.59
C VAL A 9 25.81 43.93 -1.52
N ARG A 10 24.74 44.32 -2.21
CA ARG A 10 24.07 43.65 -3.32
C ARG A 10 24.40 44.46 -4.58
N THR A 11 24.76 43.84 -5.70
CA THR A 11 24.62 44.40 -7.06
C THR A 11 24.87 43.32 -8.13
N THR A 12 23.91 43.18 -9.05
CA THR A 12 23.86 42.42 -10.31
C THR A 12 24.59 43.19 -11.45
N PRO A 13 24.52 42.84 -12.77
CA PRO A 13 24.52 41.57 -13.53
C PRO A 13 25.49 41.58 -14.77
N ARG A 14 25.40 40.51 -15.59
CA ARG A 14 25.53 40.48 -17.09
C ARG A 14 26.91 40.19 -17.70
N SER A 15 27.01 39.10 -18.47
CA SER A 15 27.62 39.13 -19.80
C SER A 15 27.15 37.95 -20.65
N THR A 16 26.55 38.30 -21.78
CA THR A 16 26.13 37.50 -22.94
C THR A 16 27.32 37.13 -23.81
N ALA A 17 27.34 35.91 -24.37
CA ALA A 17 28.06 35.61 -25.60
C ALA A 17 27.25 34.62 -26.43
N ASP A 18 26.45 35.20 -27.32
CA ASP A 18 25.93 34.61 -28.55
C ASP A 18 27.01 34.76 -29.61
N MET A 19 27.33 33.70 -30.35
CA MET A 19 28.04 33.85 -31.62
C MET A 19 27.59 32.75 -32.58
N THR A 20 26.84 33.22 -33.56
CA THR A 20 26.23 32.52 -34.67
C THR A 20 27.19 32.39 -35.86
N HIS A 21 26.87 31.40 -36.69
CA HIS A 21 27.14 31.29 -38.12
C HIS A 21 28.56 30.97 -38.62
N HIS A 22 28.68 29.84 -39.33
CA HIS A 22 28.72 29.90 -40.80
C HIS A 22 28.12 28.65 -41.45
N LYS A 23 27.14 28.90 -42.33
CA LYS A 23 26.66 27.96 -43.35
C LYS A 23 27.62 28.01 -44.53
N ARG A 24 27.99 26.85 -45.09
CA ARG A 24 28.18 26.68 -46.54
C ARG A 24 27.72 25.29 -46.95
N ALA A 25 26.74 25.27 -47.83
CA ALA A 25 26.32 24.11 -48.60
C ALA A 25 26.91 24.25 -50.01
N TRP A 26 27.40 23.15 -50.60
CA TRP A 26 27.26 22.90 -52.04
C TRP A 26 27.37 21.41 -52.35
N LEU A 27 26.60 20.99 -53.35
CA LEU A 27 26.32 19.63 -53.80
C LEU A 27 27.48 19.00 -54.61
N GLY A 28 27.50 17.66 -54.70
CA GLY A 28 28.09 16.96 -55.83
C GLY A 28 28.33 15.46 -55.63
N GLY A 29 27.42 14.62 -56.15
CA GLY A 29 27.77 13.49 -57.02
C GLY A 29 28.40 12.19 -56.46
N ALA A 30 27.59 11.13 -56.53
CA ALA A 30 27.86 9.84 -57.18
C ALA A 30 28.81 8.77 -56.56
N VAL A 31 28.19 7.61 -56.30
CA VAL A 31 28.57 6.21 -56.63
C VAL A 31 29.98 5.72 -56.27
N GLY A 32 30.02 4.71 -55.38
CA GLY A 32 31.17 3.83 -55.20
C GLY A 32 30.83 2.62 -54.33
N LEU A 33 30.48 1.50 -54.98
CA LEU A 33 30.54 0.16 -54.38
C LEU A 33 32.00 -0.12 -54.00
N ALA A 34 32.25 -0.52 -52.76
CA ALA A 34 33.53 -1.09 -52.34
C ALA A 34 33.28 -2.38 -51.56
N ALA A 35 33.59 -3.49 -52.23
CA ALA A 35 33.73 -4.81 -51.65
C ALA A 35 34.89 -4.83 -50.66
N VAL A 36 34.70 -5.46 -49.50
CA VAL A 36 35.79 -5.85 -48.61
C VAL A 36 35.92 -7.37 -48.72
N SER A 37 37.00 -7.80 -49.37
CA SER A 37 37.44 -9.19 -49.44
C SER A 37 37.81 -9.72 -48.06
N LEU A 38 37.17 -10.80 -47.64
CA LEU A 38 37.60 -11.61 -46.50
C LEU A 38 38.66 -12.62 -47.01
N VAL A 39 39.89 -12.48 -46.55
CA VAL A 39 40.96 -13.46 -46.77
C VAL A 39 40.69 -14.67 -45.87
N ALA A 40 40.50 -15.84 -46.47
CA ALA A 40 40.44 -17.12 -45.76
C ALA A 40 41.85 -17.56 -45.37
N ALA A 41 42.18 -17.47 -44.08
CA ALA A 41 43.31 -18.18 -43.50
C ALA A 41 42.80 -19.55 -43.02
N SER A 42 43.08 -20.58 -43.81
CA SER A 42 42.91 -21.99 -43.45
C SER A 42 43.90 -22.37 -42.36
N LEU A 43 43.53 -22.12 -41.11
CA LEU A 43 44.02 -22.95 -40.01
C LEU A 43 43.23 -24.26 -40.08
N ALA A 44 43.94 -25.33 -40.44
CA ALA A 44 43.51 -26.69 -40.15
C ALA A 44 43.42 -26.83 -38.62
N VAL A 45 42.30 -26.41 -38.06
CA VAL A 45 41.84 -26.92 -36.78
C VAL A 45 41.56 -28.39 -37.05
N GLY A 46 42.33 -29.28 -36.42
CA GLY A 46 41.90 -30.66 -36.30
C GLY A 46 40.59 -30.64 -35.52
N SER A 47 39.47 -30.66 -36.23
CA SER A 47 38.17 -30.95 -35.65
C SER A 47 38.20 -32.41 -35.23
N ALA A 48 38.69 -32.68 -34.03
CA ALA A 48 38.25 -33.87 -33.32
C ALA A 48 36.77 -33.62 -33.02
N SER A 49 35.89 -34.24 -33.81
CA SER A 49 34.46 -34.20 -33.57
C SER A 49 34.15 -34.75 -32.18
N ALA A 50 33.45 -33.94 -31.38
CA ALA A 50 32.45 -34.42 -30.45
C ALA A 50 31.23 -33.51 -30.63
N GLU A 51 30.43 -33.81 -31.65
CA GLU A 51 29.05 -33.30 -31.71
C GLU A 51 28.24 -34.06 -30.67
N ASP A 52 28.30 -33.63 -29.42
CA ASP A 52 27.36 -34.06 -28.39
C ASP A 52 26.52 -32.87 -27.96
N VAL A 53 25.64 -32.47 -28.87
CA VAL A 53 24.59 -31.52 -28.54
C VAL A 53 23.51 -32.29 -27.79
N THR A 54 23.70 -32.43 -26.48
CA THR A 54 22.58 -32.76 -25.59
C THR A 54 21.78 -31.48 -25.39
N SER A 55 20.60 -31.36 -26.00
CA SER A 55 19.73 -30.20 -25.79
C SER A 55 18.80 -30.45 -24.61
N TYR A 56 18.53 -29.43 -23.82
CA TYR A 56 17.70 -29.55 -22.62
C TYR A 56 16.58 -28.53 -22.63
N ALA A 57 15.44 -28.93 -22.11
CA ALA A 57 14.29 -28.06 -21.94
C ALA A 57 13.69 -28.24 -20.55
N VAL A 58 13.48 -27.12 -19.87
CA VAL A 58 12.62 -27.04 -18.68
C VAL A 58 11.26 -26.55 -19.13
N SER A 59 10.22 -27.32 -18.83
CA SER A 59 8.83 -26.96 -19.10
C SER A 59 7.98 -27.08 -17.84
N ALA A 60 6.88 -26.35 -17.79
CA ALA A 60 5.88 -26.45 -16.74
C ALA A 60 4.57 -26.95 -17.33
N SER A 61 3.80 -27.70 -16.56
CA SER A 61 2.51 -28.26 -16.97
C SER A 61 1.48 -27.18 -17.37
N SER A 62 1.66 -25.96 -16.87
CA SER A 62 0.91 -24.78 -17.28
C SER A 62 1.78 -23.52 -17.13
N PRO A 63 1.68 -22.54 -18.05
CA PRO A 63 2.36 -21.25 -17.91
C PRO A 63 1.76 -20.39 -16.79
N SER A 64 0.54 -20.68 -16.33
CA SER A 64 -0.11 -19.99 -15.21
C SER A 64 -0.96 -20.90 -14.34
N VAL A 65 -0.97 -20.62 -13.03
CA VAL A 65 -1.69 -21.39 -12.00
C VAL A 65 -2.16 -20.44 -10.89
N THR A 66 -3.14 -20.83 -10.08
CA THR A 66 -3.59 -20.02 -8.94
C THR A 66 -2.84 -20.43 -7.67
N VAL A 67 -2.68 -19.50 -6.71
CA VAL A 67 -2.13 -19.83 -5.38
C VAL A 67 -2.84 -21.03 -4.76
N GLY A 68 -2.09 -21.98 -4.22
CA GLY A 68 -2.55 -23.19 -3.58
C GLY A 68 -2.72 -24.39 -4.53
N ASP A 69 -2.72 -24.17 -5.84
CA ASP A 69 -2.70 -25.23 -6.86
C ASP A 69 -1.31 -25.83 -6.98
N THR A 70 -1.17 -26.86 -7.82
CA THR A 70 0.11 -27.50 -8.11
C THR A 70 0.53 -27.27 -9.56
N VAL A 71 1.84 -27.22 -9.80
CA VAL A 71 2.46 -27.18 -11.12
C VAL A 71 3.52 -28.27 -11.19
N THR A 72 3.52 -29.05 -12.26
CA THR A 72 4.55 -30.06 -12.51
C THR A 72 5.59 -29.48 -13.44
N VAL A 73 6.85 -29.61 -13.07
CA VAL A 73 8.00 -29.14 -13.83
C VAL A 73 8.67 -30.36 -14.42
N THR A 74 8.90 -30.32 -15.73
CA THR A 74 9.50 -31.42 -16.49
C THR A 74 10.80 -30.95 -17.11
N VAL A 75 11.88 -31.69 -16.87
CA VAL A 75 13.18 -31.51 -17.49
C VAL A 75 13.40 -32.64 -18.48
N THR A 76 13.46 -32.30 -19.76
CA THR A 76 13.69 -33.23 -20.87
C THR A 76 15.06 -32.97 -21.46
N ALA A 77 15.77 -34.04 -21.77
CA ALA A 77 17.03 -34.02 -22.50
C ALA A 77 16.88 -34.76 -23.82
N ASP A 78 17.54 -34.28 -24.86
CA ASP A 78 17.66 -34.94 -26.16
C ASP A 78 19.13 -35.14 -26.53
N GLY A 79 19.46 -36.19 -27.29
CA GLY A 79 20.84 -36.51 -27.64
C GLY A 79 21.65 -37.18 -26.53
N LEU A 80 21.00 -37.91 -25.61
CA LEU A 80 21.68 -38.72 -24.59
C LEU A 80 22.41 -39.91 -25.24
N ARG A 81 23.53 -40.32 -24.64
CA ARG A 81 24.31 -41.50 -25.04
C ARG A 81 24.59 -42.39 -23.84
N GLU A 82 23.87 -43.50 -23.78
CA GLU A 82 24.03 -44.57 -22.78
C GLU A 82 24.18 -44.06 -21.33
N VAL A 83 23.39 -43.05 -20.96
CA VAL A 83 23.44 -42.45 -19.62
C VAL A 83 22.86 -43.43 -18.61
N GLN A 84 23.65 -43.79 -17.60
CA GLN A 84 23.28 -44.73 -16.53
C GLN A 84 22.98 -44.05 -15.20
N ALA A 85 23.53 -42.86 -14.96
CA ALA A 85 23.24 -42.08 -13.76
C ALA A 85 23.29 -40.58 -14.06
N TYR A 86 22.57 -39.79 -13.27
CA TYR A 86 22.66 -38.34 -13.33
C TYR A 86 22.35 -37.64 -12.00
N ASP A 87 22.92 -36.45 -11.82
CA ASP A 87 22.57 -35.46 -10.78
C ASP A 87 22.09 -34.19 -11.47
N LEU A 88 20.79 -33.91 -11.36
CA LEU A 88 20.14 -32.73 -11.89
C LEU A 88 19.81 -31.77 -10.75
N ARG A 89 20.20 -30.50 -10.88
CA ARG A 89 19.74 -29.45 -9.97
C ARG A 89 18.66 -28.60 -10.62
N LEU A 90 17.54 -28.46 -9.93
CA LEU A 90 16.43 -27.57 -10.29
C LEU A 90 16.32 -26.46 -9.23
N ALA A 91 16.65 -25.23 -9.60
CA ALA A 91 16.46 -24.04 -8.78
C ALA A 91 15.02 -23.53 -8.87
N TYR A 92 14.46 -23.10 -7.74
CA TYR A 92 13.12 -22.53 -7.64
C TYR A 92 13.07 -21.48 -6.52
N ASP A 93 12.10 -20.57 -6.55
CA ASP A 93 11.87 -19.61 -5.47
C ASP A 93 11.04 -20.25 -4.33
N PRO A 94 11.64 -20.54 -3.15
CA PRO A 94 10.95 -21.20 -2.05
C PRO A 94 9.92 -20.29 -1.35
N THR A 95 9.87 -18.99 -1.67
CA THR A 95 8.86 -18.07 -1.16
C THR A 95 7.56 -18.11 -1.98
N LEU A 96 7.64 -18.58 -3.23
CA LEU A 96 6.51 -18.69 -4.16
C LEU A 96 6.08 -20.14 -4.38
N LEU A 97 7.01 -21.10 -4.29
CA LEU A 97 6.77 -22.52 -4.54
C LEU A 97 7.26 -23.38 -3.38
N SER A 98 6.53 -24.43 -3.06
CA SER A 98 6.97 -25.51 -2.18
C SER A 98 7.03 -26.80 -2.98
N TYR A 99 8.15 -27.51 -2.94
CA TYR A 99 8.20 -28.86 -3.48
C TYR A 99 7.17 -29.76 -2.76
N VAL A 100 6.51 -30.64 -3.52
CA VAL A 100 5.67 -31.70 -2.98
C VAL A 100 6.56 -32.91 -2.77
N ASP A 101 6.72 -33.31 -1.52
CA ASP A 101 7.61 -34.41 -1.14
C ASP A 101 7.33 -35.67 -1.95
N GLU A 102 8.41 -36.36 -2.32
CA GLU A 102 8.39 -37.61 -3.10
C GLU A 102 7.74 -37.50 -4.49
N SER A 103 7.46 -36.30 -4.98
CA SER A 103 6.91 -36.09 -6.34
C SER A 103 7.95 -36.13 -7.46
N ALA A 104 9.23 -36.35 -7.13
CA ALA A 104 10.29 -36.44 -8.12
C ALA A 104 10.25 -37.80 -8.83
N ALA A 105 10.06 -37.79 -10.14
CA ALA A 105 10.01 -39.01 -10.94
C ALA A 105 10.72 -38.82 -12.29
N THR A 106 11.00 -39.92 -12.98
CA THR A 106 11.63 -39.95 -14.30
C THR A 106 11.07 -41.12 -15.09
N ASP A 107 11.17 -41.06 -16.42
CA ASP A 107 10.84 -42.17 -17.31
C ASP A 107 12.04 -43.12 -17.51
N THR A 108 13.19 -42.81 -16.90
CA THR A 108 14.42 -43.60 -17.00
C THR A 108 14.40 -44.80 -16.02
N PRO A 109 14.73 -46.02 -16.47
CA PRO A 109 14.81 -47.20 -15.60
C PRO A 109 15.85 -47.00 -14.49
N GLY A 110 15.51 -47.35 -13.25
CA GLY A 110 16.43 -47.27 -12.12
C GLY A 110 15.78 -46.74 -10.85
N LYS A 111 16.55 -46.03 -10.03
CA LYS A 111 16.10 -45.37 -8.80
C LYS A 111 16.35 -43.88 -8.86
N THR A 112 15.35 -43.10 -8.46
CA THR A 112 15.41 -41.63 -8.41
C THR A 112 15.08 -41.12 -7.03
N PHE A 113 15.80 -40.10 -6.60
CA PHE A 113 15.60 -39.43 -5.32
C PHE A 113 15.58 -37.92 -5.53
N GLY A 114 14.55 -37.26 -4.98
CA GLY A 114 14.48 -35.80 -4.89
C GLY A 114 14.97 -35.34 -3.50
N ILE A 115 16.05 -34.57 -3.46
CA ILE A 115 16.63 -34.03 -2.23
C ILE A 115 16.40 -32.52 -2.22
N VAL A 116 15.61 -32.04 -1.26
CA VAL A 116 15.28 -30.61 -1.14
C VAL A 116 16.41 -29.87 -0.45
N GLY A 117 16.95 -28.86 -1.12
CA GLY A 117 17.85 -27.83 -0.58
C GLY A 117 17.14 -26.49 -0.39
N GLN A 118 17.88 -25.46 0.01
CA GLN A 118 17.33 -24.10 0.12
C GLN A 118 17.13 -23.49 -1.28
N GLY A 119 15.90 -23.56 -1.80
CA GLY A 119 15.57 -23.04 -3.13
C GLY A 119 16.13 -23.87 -4.28
N SER A 120 16.49 -25.13 -4.01
CA SER A 120 16.90 -26.10 -5.03
C SER A 120 16.31 -27.47 -4.73
N LEU A 121 16.03 -28.23 -5.77
CA LEU A 121 15.72 -29.65 -5.73
C LEU A 121 16.84 -30.37 -6.48
N HIS A 122 17.55 -31.27 -5.81
CA HIS A 122 18.55 -32.12 -6.42
C HIS A 122 17.87 -33.45 -6.76
N VAL A 123 17.80 -33.79 -8.03
CA VAL A 123 17.24 -35.04 -8.52
C VAL A 123 18.41 -35.93 -8.91
N VAL A 124 18.65 -36.93 -8.07
CA VAL A 124 19.70 -37.92 -8.28
C VAL A 124 19.06 -39.19 -8.80
N HIS A 125 19.60 -39.73 -9.88
CA HIS A 125 19.17 -40.98 -10.48
C HIS A 125 20.34 -41.92 -10.74
N ALA A 126 20.12 -43.20 -10.49
CA ALA A 126 21.04 -44.26 -10.87
C ALA A 126 20.27 -45.48 -11.38
N GLY A 127 20.68 -45.99 -12.54
CA GLY A 127 20.29 -47.30 -13.06
C GLY A 127 20.76 -48.43 -12.13
N LEU A 128 20.07 -49.56 -12.18
CA LEU A 128 20.35 -50.73 -11.33
C LEU A 128 20.86 -51.91 -12.17
N GLY A 129 22.03 -52.45 -11.83
CA GLY A 129 22.51 -53.73 -12.38
C GLY A 129 22.85 -53.67 -13.87
N THR A 130 22.09 -54.39 -14.70
CA THR A 130 22.28 -54.49 -16.17
C THR A 130 21.36 -53.55 -16.95
N ASP A 131 20.77 -52.54 -16.30
CA ASP A 131 19.93 -51.55 -16.97
C ASP A 131 20.73 -50.92 -18.12
N ALA A 132 20.20 -51.02 -19.34
CA ALA A 132 20.80 -50.40 -20.51
C ALA A 132 20.79 -48.87 -20.31
N GLY A 133 21.91 -48.22 -20.58
CA GLY A 133 21.99 -46.76 -20.52
C GLY A 133 20.95 -46.12 -21.44
N VAL A 134 20.43 -44.96 -21.04
CA VAL A 134 19.41 -44.24 -21.80
C VAL A 134 20.07 -43.43 -22.90
N SER A 135 19.60 -43.61 -24.13
CA SER A 135 20.06 -42.91 -25.34
C SER A 135 18.92 -42.19 -26.04
N GLY A 136 19.22 -41.10 -26.75
CA GLY A 136 18.22 -40.28 -27.45
C GLY A 136 17.52 -39.30 -26.51
N THR A 137 16.18 -39.24 -26.58
CA THR A 137 15.37 -38.30 -25.78
C THR A 137 14.82 -38.96 -24.52
N ALA A 138 14.95 -38.32 -23.37
CA ALA A 138 14.35 -38.81 -22.12
C ALA A 138 13.92 -37.68 -21.16
N THR A 139 12.89 -37.97 -20.37
CA THR A 139 12.49 -37.14 -19.23
C THR A 139 13.41 -37.43 -18.05
N LEU A 140 14.35 -36.54 -17.77
CA LEU A 140 15.29 -36.69 -16.66
C LEU A 140 14.63 -36.41 -15.31
N ALA A 141 13.66 -35.49 -15.25
CA ALA A 141 12.92 -35.27 -14.03
C ALA A 141 11.53 -34.71 -14.29
N THR A 142 10.58 -35.15 -13.49
CA THR A 142 9.32 -34.48 -13.21
C THR A 142 9.29 -34.16 -11.73
N ALA A 143 8.89 -32.96 -11.34
CA ALA A 143 8.77 -32.56 -9.95
C ALA A 143 7.53 -31.68 -9.77
N THR A 144 6.72 -31.96 -8.75
CA THR A 144 5.50 -31.19 -8.49
C THR A 144 5.75 -30.16 -7.40
N PHE A 145 5.30 -28.93 -7.65
CA PHE A 145 5.39 -27.81 -6.73
C PHE A 145 4.00 -27.27 -6.40
N ARG A 146 3.74 -26.99 -5.12
CA ARG A 146 2.57 -26.26 -4.66
C ARG A 146 2.86 -24.77 -4.63
N THR A 147 1.95 -23.97 -5.15
CA THR A 147 2.11 -22.51 -5.16
C THR A 147 1.69 -21.89 -3.83
N LEU A 148 2.50 -20.97 -3.31
CA LEU A 148 2.35 -20.38 -1.98
C LEU A 148 1.85 -18.94 -2.05
N LYS A 149 2.36 -18.15 -2.99
CA LYS A 149 2.07 -16.72 -3.11
C LYS A 149 1.95 -16.28 -4.57
N PRO A 150 1.20 -15.21 -4.85
CA PRO A 150 1.14 -14.66 -6.20
C PRO A 150 2.50 -14.09 -6.62
N GLY A 151 2.86 -14.27 -7.88
CA GLY A 151 4.14 -13.79 -8.40
C GLY A 151 4.59 -14.56 -9.64
N LYS A 152 5.72 -14.16 -10.21
CA LYS A 152 6.39 -14.91 -11.29
C LYS A 152 7.45 -15.80 -10.66
N ALA A 153 7.22 -17.10 -10.65
CA ALA A 153 8.18 -18.07 -10.15
C ALA A 153 9.11 -18.49 -11.29
N SER A 154 10.43 -18.26 -11.12
CA SER A 154 11.45 -18.80 -12.01
C SER A 154 11.77 -20.24 -11.62
N LEU A 155 11.90 -21.10 -12.63
CA LEU A 155 12.28 -22.49 -12.53
C LEU A 155 13.43 -22.73 -13.49
N GLU A 156 14.60 -23.04 -12.95
CA GLU A 156 15.84 -23.08 -13.72
C GLU A 156 16.55 -24.38 -13.44
N ALA A 157 17.07 -25.03 -14.47
CA ALA A 157 17.89 -26.23 -14.31
C ALA A 157 19.36 -25.85 -14.59
N PRO A 158 20.09 -25.29 -13.60
CA PRO A 158 21.42 -24.72 -13.85
C PRO A 158 22.48 -25.76 -14.22
N THR A 159 22.38 -26.99 -13.70
CA THR A 159 23.43 -28.01 -13.86
C THR A 159 22.83 -29.40 -13.98
N LEU A 160 23.42 -30.20 -14.86
CA LEU A 160 23.20 -31.64 -14.97
C LEU A 160 24.57 -32.30 -15.09
N GLU A 161 24.83 -33.26 -14.23
CA GLU A 161 25.96 -34.17 -14.36
C GLU A 161 25.39 -35.53 -14.79
N THR A 162 25.93 -36.10 -15.88
CA THR A 162 25.57 -37.43 -16.36
C THR A 162 26.78 -38.36 -16.26
N VAL A 163 26.53 -39.65 -16.08
CA VAL A 163 27.55 -40.69 -16.14
C VAL A 163 27.10 -41.72 -17.17
N SER A 164 27.93 -41.93 -18.20
CA SER A 164 27.70 -42.92 -19.24
C SER A 164 28.68 -44.08 -19.11
N ALA A 165 28.28 -45.26 -19.61
CA ALA A 165 29.06 -46.50 -19.51
C ALA A 165 30.47 -46.37 -20.11
N ASP A 166 30.54 -45.71 -21.27
CA ASP A 166 31.72 -45.72 -22.13
C ASP A 166 32.54 -44.41 -22.08
N GLU A 167 31.96 -43.32 -21.55
CA GLU A 167 32.53 -41.96 -21.64
C GLU A 167 32.77 -41.27 -20.28
N GLY A 168 32.46 -41.93 -19.17
CA GLY A 168 32.66 -41.36 -17.84
C GLY A 168 31.67 -40.24 -17.51
N ALA A 169 32.06 -39.33 -16.59
CA ALA A 169 31.19 -38.24 -16.13
C ALA A 169 31.28 -37.01 -17.05
N SER A 170 30.12 -36.48 -17.43
CA SER A 170 29.97 -35.27 -18.26
C SER A 170 29.08 -34.25 -17.55
N THR A 171 29.39 -32.96 -17.70
CA THR A 171 28.63 -31.87 -17.07
C THR A 171 28.06 -30.94 -18.13
N ALA A 172 26.75 -30.71 -18.07
CA ALA A 172 26.05 -29.67 -18.82
C ALA A 172 25.63 -28.54 -17.88
N SER A 173 25.71 -27.31 -18.38
CA SER A 173 25.32 -26.09 -17.66
C SER A 173 24.31 -25.28 -18.47
N ALA A 174 23.40 -24.57 -17.78
CA ALA A 174 22.35 -23.74 -18.36
C ALA A 174 21.31 -24.50 -19.20
N LEU A 175 20.62 -25.46 -18.59
CA LEU A 175 19.69 -26.42 -19.23
C LEU A 175 18.31 -25.82 -19.58
N GLY A 176 18.24 -24.49 -19.70
CA GLY A 176 17.01 -23.74 -19.89
C GLY A 176 16.36 -23.27 -18.59
N ALA A 177 15.41 -22.36 -18.76
CA ALA A 177 14.61 -21.78 -17.71
C ALA A 177 13.17 -21.65 -18.18
N THR A 178 12.24 -21.79 -17.25
CA THR A 178 10.84 -21.48 -17.48
C THR A 178 10.30 -20.62 -16.35
N THR A 179 9.24 -19.89 -16.64
CA THR A 179 8.57 -19.07 -15.63
C THR A 179 7.11 -19.45 -15.55
N VAL A 180 6.61 -19.58 -14.33
CA VAL A 180 5.20 -19.83 -14.07
C VAL A 180 4.60 -18.62 -13.39
N GLU A 181 3.52 -18.09 -13.96
CA GLU A 181 2.76 -17.01 -13.34
C GLU A 181 1.76 -17.57 -12.32
N VAL A 182 1.98 -17.23 -11.06
CA VAL A 182 1.09 -17.59 -9.96
C VAL A 182 0.10 -16.45 -9.74
N ALA A 183 -1.15 -16.65 -10.11
CA ALA A 183 -2.24 -15.71 -9.92
C ALA A 183 -2.80 -15.78 -8.49
N ALA A 184 -3.20 -14.62 -7.94
CA ALA A 184 -3.94 -14.56 -6.69
C ALA A 184 -5.36 -15.12 -6.85
N ARG A 185 -5.90 -15.71 -5.78
CA ARG A 185 -7.32 -16.07 -5.70
C ARG A 185 -8.20 -14.81 -5.69
N ARG A 186 -9.48 -14.98 -6.02
CA ARG A 186 -10.47 -13.90 -5.97
C ARG A 186 -10.45 -13.19 -4.62
N ALA A 187 -10.74 -11.89 -4.61
CA ALA A 187 -10.85 -11.14 -3.38
C ALA A 187 -11.99 -11.67 -2.49
N PRO A 188 -11.85 -11.65 -1.16
CA PRO A 188 -12.96 -11.90 -0.24
C PRO A 188 -14.12 -10.92 -0.53
N ALA A 189 -15.31 -11.47 -0.67
CA ALA A 189 -16.54 -10.72 -0.89
C ALA A 189 -17.33 -10.63 0.43
N ALA A 190 -17.86 -9.44 0.74
CA ALA A 190 -18.67 -9.26 1.94
C ALA A 190 -20.03 -9.92 1.76
N THR A 191 -20.31 -10.98 2.52
CA THR A 191 -21.65 -11.59 2.59
C THR A 191 -22.62 -10.76 3.42
N ARG A 192 -22.08 -9.92 4.32
CA ARG A 192 -22.85 -8.94 5.08
C ARG A 192 -22.08 -7.63 5.20
N ALA A 193 -22.60 -6.59 4.57
CA ALA A 193 -22.00 -5.26 4.59
C ALA A 193 -22.00 -4.64 6.02
N PRO A 194 -21.00 -3.81 6.35
CA PRO A 194 -20.93 -3.12 7.63
C PRO A 194 -22.04 -2.07 7.75
N ARG A 195 -22.56 -1.89 8.97
CA ARG A 195 -23.47 -0.78 9.32
C ARG A 195 -22.76 0.19 10.25
N VAL A 196 -22.93 1.49 10.01
CA VAL A 196 -22.47 2.53 10.92
C VAL A 196 -23.60 2.92 11.85
N SER A 197 -23.33 2.96 13.16
CA SER A 197 -24.28 3.38 14.19
C SER A 197 -23.70 4.48 15.08
N GLY A 198 -24.55 5.18 15.84
CA GLY A 198 -24.11 6.23 16.77
C GLY A 198 -24.80 7.58 16.54
N SER A 199 -24.27 8.63 17.17
CA SER A 199 -24.85 9.97 17.10
C SER A 199 -24.25 10.77 15.94
N THR A 200 -25.06 11.09 14.92
CA THR A 200 -24.65 11.86 13.73
C THR A 200 -24.66 13.38 13.97
N ARG A 201 -23.98 13.82 15.03
CA ARG A 201 -23.77 15.24 15.36
C ARG A 201 -22.32 15.48 15.70
N VAL A 202 -21.83 16.71 15.52
CA VAL A 202 -20.48 17.09 15.97
C VAL A 202 -20.28 16.71 17.45
N GLY A 203 -19.14 16.11 17.77
CA GLY A 203 -18.80 15.54 19.09
C GLY A 203 -19.43 14.17 19.36
N GLY A 204 -20.32 13.68 18.50
CA GLY A 204 -20.89 12.33 18.57
C GLY A 204 -19.89 11.27 18.12
N VAL A 205 -20.08 10.04 18.58
CA VAL A 205 -19.25 8.90 18.20
C VAL A 205 -20.02 8.01 17.24
N LEU A 206 -19.40 7.70 16.09
CA LEU A 206 -19.82 6.67 15.17
C LEU A 206 -19.06 5.37 15.48
N THR A 207 -19.73 4.23 15.31
CA THR A 207 -19.18 2.91 15.57
C THR A 207 -19.40 2.00 14.38
N ALA A 208 -18.35 1.25 14.02
CA ALA A 208 -18.34 0.23 12.99
C ALA A 208 -19.08 -1.02 13.49
N GLY A 209 -20.17 -1.36 12.80
CA GLY A 209 -20.84 -2.64 12.94
C GLY A 209 -20.03 -3.79 12.33
N PRO A 210 -20.36 -5.04 12.68
CA PRO A 210 -19.64 -6.21 12.17
C PRO A 210 -19.83 -6.36 10.66
N VAL A 211 -18.82 -6.95 10.02
CA VAL A 211 -18.75 -7.35 8.61
C VAL A 211 -18.53 -8.86 8.57
N THR A 212 -19.05 -9.53 7.55
CA THR A 212 -18.81 -10.96 7.33
C THR A 212 -18.36 -11.17 5.90
N TRP A 213 -17.32 -11.98 5.73
CA TRP A 213 -16.70 -12.31 4.45
C TRP A 213 -17.02 -13.76 4.07
N ASP A 214 -17.00 -14.07 2.78
CA ASP A 214 -17.15 -15.44 2.25
C ASP A 214 -15.88 -16.28 2.45
N VAL A 215 -14.73 -15.65 2.70
CA VAL A 215 -13.45 -16.29 3.02
C VAL A 215 -13.18 -16.22 4.53
N ALA A 216 -12.98 -17.39 5.14
CA ALA A 216 -12.70 -17.52 6.58
C ALA A 216 -11.33 -16.96 6.99
N ASP A 217 -11.22 -16.57 8.25
CA ASP A 217 -10.00 -16.02 8.89
C ASP A 217 -9.37 -14.87 8.09
N THR A 218 -10.23 -14.02 7.54
CA THR A 218 -9.82 -12.80 6.83
C THR A 218 -9.48 -11.71 7.83
N ARG A 219 -8.28 -11.12 7.72
CA ARG A 219 -7.90 -9.96 8.52
C ARG A 219 -8.62 -8.73 8.01
N THR A 220 -9.22 -7.96 8.91
CA THR A 220 -10.02 -6.80 8.55
C THR A 220 -9.41 -5.50 9.05
N THR A 221 -9.35 -4.48 8.19
CA THR A 221 -8.97 -3.11 8.54
C THR A 221 -10.07 -2.11 8.20
N TYR A 222 -10.10 -0.98 8.90
CA TYR A 222 -11.13 0.04 8.76
C TYR A 222 -10.54 1.35 8.25
N ALA A 223 -11.33 2.10 7.49
CA ALA A 223 -11.05 3.49 7.13
C ALA A 223 -12.36 4.28 7.15
N TRP A 224 -12.44 5.32 7.99
CA TRP A 224 -13.57 6.24 7.96
C TRP A 224 -13.46 7.17 6.76
N LEU A 225 -14.59 7.40 6.10
CA LEU A 225 -14.67 8.24 4.91
C LEU A 225 -15.55 9.48 5.17
N ARG A 226 -15.15 10.64 4.68
CA ARG A 226 -15.95 11.88 4.63
C ARG A 226 -16.27 12.18 3.18
N ASP A 227 -17.57 12.18 2.85
CA ASP A 227 -18.06 12.35 1.47
C ASP A 227 -17.36 11.42 0.46
N GLY A 228 -17.06 10.19 0.88
CA GLY A 228 -16.40 9.17 0.07
C GLY A 228 -14.86 9.20 0.09
N ALA A 229 -14.24 10.26 0.62
CA ALA A 229 -12.78 10.36 0.72
C ALA A 229 -12.26 9.84 2.08
N PRO A 230 -11.16 9.08 2.13
CA PRO A 230 -10.56 8.64 3.38
C PRO A 230 -10.21 9.78 4.32
N ILE A 231 -10.50 9.57 5.60
CA ILE A 231 -10.09 10.46 6.67
C ILE A 231 -8.79 9.91 7.25
N GLU A 232 -7.68 10.60 6.96
CA GLU A 232 -6.35 10.17 7.36
C GLU A 232 -6.24 9.90 8.86
N GLY A 233 -5.64 8.76 9.22
CA GLY A 233 -5.43 8.31 10.59
C GLY A 233 -6.65 7.70 11.28
N GLU A 234 -7.85 7.79 10.69
CA GLU A 234 -9.09 7.28 11.31
C GLU A 234 -9.35 5.83 10.86
N THR A 235 -8.58 4.89 11.42
CA THR A 235 -8.67 3.45 11.13
C THR A 235 -9.25 2.62 12.28
N GLY A 236 -9.73 3.29 13.33
CA GLY A 236 -10.35 2.65 14.48
C GLY A 236 -11.78 2.17 14.20
N ARG A 237 -12.28 1.25 15.03
CA ARG A 237 -13.70 0.82 15.01
C ARG A 237 -14.68 1.93 15.39
N SER A 238 -14.21 3.04 15.94
CA SER A 238 -15.02 4.19 16.30
C SER A 238 -14.40 5.47 15.76
N TYR A 239 -15.24 6.44 15.44
CA TYR A 239 -14.84 7.76 14.97
C TYR A 239 -15.62 8.86 15.66
N VAL A 240 -14.92 9.83 16.24
CA VAL A 240 -15.54 11.01 16.86
C VAL A 240 -15.74 12.07 15.79
N LEU A 241 -16.99 12.46 15.55
CA LEU A 241 -17.34 13.50 14.60
C LEU A 241 -16.78 14.85 15.04
N ARG A 242 -16.04 15.51 14.16
CA ARG A 242 -15.37 16.78 14.38
C ARG A 242 -16.17 17.92 13.73
N PRO A 243 -15.91 19.20 14.10
CA PRO A 243 -16.62 20.34 13.50
C PRO A 243 -16.54 20.40 11.97
N VAL A 244 -15.44 19.91 11.37
CA VAL A 244 -15.25 19.84 9.91
C VAL A 244 -16.19 18.83 9.24
N ASP A 245 -16.74 17.87 9.98
CA ASP A 245 -17.72 16.91 9.45
C ASP A 245 -19.12 17.53 9.34
N TYR A 246 -19.38 18.70 9.93
CA TYR A 246 -20.70 19.32 9.91
C TYR A 246 -21.26 19.47 8.49
N GLY A 247 -22.47 18.97 8.28
CA GLY A 247 -23.15 18.96 6.98
C GLY A 247 -22.63 17.92 5.98
N ARG A 248 -21.54 17.21 6.30
CA ARG A 248 -20.99 16.13 5.47
C ARG A 248 -21.61 14.80 5.83
N LYS A 249 -21.51 13.83 4.92
CA LYS A 249 -21.86 12.43 5.20
C LYS A 249 -20.60 11.66 5.55
N VAL A 250 -20.73 10.72 6.47
CA VAL A 250 -19.62 9.83 6.86
C VAL A 250 -20.01 8.39 6.52
N SER A 251 -19.06 7.62 6.02
CA SER A 251 -19.21 6.17 5.79
C SER A 251 -17.97 5.45 6.28
N LEU A 252 -18.01 4.12 6.26
CA LEU A 252 -16.92 3.25 6.67
C LEU A 252 -16.54 2.35 5.50
N GLN A 253 -15.28 2.41 5.08
CA GLN A 253 -14.68 1.38 4.23
C GLN A 253 -14.03 0.33 5.11
N VAL A 254 -14.18 -0.92 4.69
CA VAL A 254 -13.62 -2.08 5.35
C VAL A 254 -12.85 -2.88 4.30
N LEU A 255 -11.59 -3.15 4.58
CA LEU A 255 -10.73 -3.97 3.73
C LEU A 255 -10.54 -5.35 4.34
N ALA A 256 -10.37 -6.34 3.47
CA ALA A 256 -10.21 -7.74 3.80
C ALA A 256 -8.91 -8.28 3.19
N ASP A 257 -7.98 -8.68 4.05
CA ASP A 257 -6.72 -9.31 3.64
C ASP A 257 -6.74 -10.79 4.00
N LYS A 258 -6.38 -11.63 3.03
CA LYS A 258 -6.13 -13.06 3.21
C LYS A 258 -4.96 -13.45 2.31
N ASP A 259 -4.01 -14.20 2.85
CA ASP A 259 -2.85 -14.67 2.10
C ASP A 259 -3.28 -15.47 0.86
N GLY A 260 -2.65 -15.17 -0.28
CA GLY A 260 -2.97 -15.80 -1.56
C GLY A 260 -4.23 -15.26 -2.25
N HIS A 261 -4.95 -14.31 -1.65
CA HIS A 261 -6.11 -13.65 -2.26
C HIS A 261 -5.80 -12.19 -2.62
N LEU A 262 -6.53 -11.66 -3.60
CA LEU A 262 -6.64 -10.22 -3.80
C LEU A 262 -7.30 -9.54 -2.59
N GLN A 263 -7.03 -8.26 -2.36
CA GLN A 263 -7.63 -7.51 -1.25
C GLN A 263 -9.12 -7.25 -1.49
N GLY A 264 -9.97 -7.67 -0.55
CA GLY A 264 -11.41 -7.41 -0.55
C GLY A 264 -11.72 -6.00 -0.04
N SER A 265 -12.82 -5.41 -0.50
CA SER A 265 -13.27 -4.10 -0.03
C SER A 265 -14.80 -4.01 0.00
N VAL A 266 -15.35 -3.42 1.06
CA VAL A 266 -16.76 -3.08 1.15
C VAL A 266 -16.93 -1.75 1.87
N THR A 267 -17.85 -0.91 1.39
CA THR A 267 -18.16 0.39 2.00
C THR A 267 -19.59 0.38 2.54
N SER A 268 -19.79 0.89 3.75
CA SER A 268 -21.11 1.03 4.35
C SER A 268 -21.95 2.06 3.58
N ALA A 269 -23.28 2.00 3.75
CA ALA A 269 -24.12 3.14 3.42
C ALA A 269 -23.64 4.39 4.18
N PRO A 270 -23.70 5.59 3.56
CA PRO A 270 -23.35 6.83 4.23
C PRO A 270 -24.39 7.19 5.30
N THR A 271 -23.96 7.85 6.36
CA THR A 271 -24.86 8.44 7.35
C THR A 271 -25.72 9.54 6.73
N VAL A 272 -26.75 9.96 7.47
CA VAL A 272 -27.31 11.31 7.25
C VAL A 272 -26.23 12.38 7.43
N ALA A 273 -26.46 13.56 6.86
CA ALA A 273 -25.55 14.69 7.04
C ALA A 273 -25.38 15.01 8.54
N VAL A 274 -24.13 15.24 8.96
CA VAL A 274 -23.81 15.46 10.37
C VAL A 274 -24.43 16.77 10.86
N GLY A 275 -25.26 16.67 11.89
CA GLY A 275 -25.93 17.80 12.51
C GLY A 275 -25.03 18.60 13.46
N PRO A 276 -25.50 19.77 13.93
CA PRO A 276 -24.75 20.57 14.89
C PRO A 276 -24.79 19.93 16.29
N ALA A 277 -23.72 20.16 17.06
CA ALA A 277 -23.64 19.81 18.47
C ALA A 277 -24.52 20.77 19.31
N PRO A 278 -25.37 20.26 20.21
CA PRO A 278 -26.11 21.11 21.13
C PRO A 278 -25.17 21.75 22.15
N THR A 279 -25.25 23.07 22.31
CA THR A 279 -24.47 23.79 23.32
C THR A 279 -25.26 24.09 24.58
N ARG A 280 -24.57 24.06 25.73
CA ARG A 280 -25.08 24.51 27.02
C ARG A 280 -24.35 25.79 27.43
N MET A 281 -25.09 26.86 27.65
CA MET A 281 -24.55 28.16 28.06
C MET A 281 -24.91 28.51 29.51
N ALA A 282 -23.89 28.80 30.31
CA ALA A 282 -24.02 29.33 31.66
C ALA A 282 -23.41 30.74 31.74
N ALA A 283 -24.22 31.73 32.12
CA ALA A 283 -23.76 33.10 32.34
C ALA A 283 -24.07 33.54 33.77
N LYS A 284 -23.08 34.15 34.44
CA LYS A 284 -23.16 34.63 35.83
C LYS A 284 -22.75 36.11 35.89
N VAL A 285 -23.49 36.89 36.67
CA VAL A 285 -23.21 38.29 36.96
C VAL A 285 -23.57 38.59 38.42
N LYS A 286 -22.87 39.54 39.06
CA LYS A 286 -23.23 40.04 40.39
C LYS A 286 -24.60 40.74 40.31
N ARG A 287 -25.56 40.32 41.14
CA ARG A 287 -26.96 40.80 41.09
C ARG A 287 -27.14 42.22 41.59
N SER A 288 -26.28 42.72 42.48
CA SER A 288 -26.33 44.08 43.01
C SER A 288 -24.95 44.73 42.99
N VAL A 289 -24.88 45.94 42.43
CA VAL A 289 -23.64 46.73 42.26
C VAL A 289 -23.93 48.20 42.53
N LYS A 290 -22.91 48.99 42.85
CA LYS A 290 -23.03 50.45 42.95
C LYS A 290 -22.98 51.08 41.56
N ARG A 291 -23.61 52.24 41.40
CA ARG A 291 -23.39 53.07 40.20
C ARG A 291 -21.90 53.37 40.04
N GLY A 292 -21.37 53.16 38.84
CA GLY A 292 -19.95 53.32 38.48
C GLY A 292 -19.17 52.01 38.41
N ASP A 293 -19.65 50.94 39.06
CA ASP A 293 -18.92 49.67 39.15
C ASP A 293 -18.69 49.01 37.78
N LYS A 294 -17.53 48.33 37.67
CA LYS A 294 -17.22 47.41 36.59
C LYS A 294 -17.91 46.07 36.85
N VAL A 295 -18.97 45.78 36.10
CA VAL A 295 -19.75 44.55 36.16
C VAL A 295 -19.08 43.48 35.30
N ARG A 296 -18.58 42.42 35.92
CA ARG A 296 -18.03 41.25 35.22
C ARG A 296 -19.12 40.22 34.94
N VAL A 297 -19.32 39.90 33.68
CA VAL A 297 -20.18 38.82 33.20
C VAL A 297 -19.30 37.63 32.87
N LYS A 298 -19.34 36.59 33.71
CA LYS A 298 -18.64 35.32 33.46
C LYS A 298 -19.53 34.43 32.60
N LEU A 299 -18.99 33.93 31.49
CA LEU A 299 -19.66 33.07 30.53
C LEU A 299 -18.91 31.75 30.40
N ARG A 300 -19.64 30.63 30.42
CA ARG A 300 -19.16 29.30 30.06
C ARG A 300 -20.11 28.69 29.03
N VAL A 301 -19.55 28.16 27.95
CA VAL A 301 -20.28 27.40 26.92
C VAL A 301 -19.61 26.04 26.78
N SER A 302 -20.40 24.96 26.77
CA SER A 302 -19.90 23.59 26.64
C SER A 302 -20.78 22.78 25.69
N ALA A 303 -20.20 21.80 25.00
CA ALA A 303 -20.92 20.80 24.22
C ALA A 303 -20.35 19.40 24.52
N PRO A 304 -21.13 18.32 24.38
CA PRO A 304 -20.63 16.95 24.50
C PRO A 304 -19.61 16.64 23.39
N GLY A 305 -18.49 16.00 23.74
CA GLY A 305 -17.50 15.47 22.78
C GLY A 305 -16.76 16.49 21.92
N ALA A 306 -17.07 17.78 22.03
CA ALA A 306 -16.42 18.84 21.27
C ALA A 306 -16.36 20.15 22.07
N THR A 307 -15.33 20.94 21.82
CA THR A 307 -15.17 22.27 22.44
C THR A 307 -15.84 23.34 21.57
N PRO A 308 -16.86 24.06 22.07
CA PRO A 308 -17.51 25.11 21.30
C PRO A 308 -16.58 26.29 21.03
N THR A 309 -16.50 26.72 19.78
CA THR A 309 -15.82 27.95 19.35
C THR A 309 -16.85 28.95 18.81
N GLY A 310 -16.50 30.24 18.82
CA GLY A 310 -17.38 31.29 18.30
C GLY A 310 -17.28 32.58 19.10
N VAL A 311 -18.32 33.41 18.99
CA VAL A 311 -18.36 34.75 19.59
C VAL A 311 -19.57 34.87 20.50
N ALA A 312 -19.34 35.36 21.71
CA ALA A 312 -20.39 35.78 22.61
C ALA A 312 -20.58 37.30 22.55
N THR A 313 -21.83 37.73 22.63
CA THR A 313 -22.22 39.13 22.73
C THR A 313 -22.92 39.37 24.06
N VAL A 314 -22.59 40.51 24.69
CA VAL A 314 -23.29 40.98 25.88
C VAL A 314 -23.84 42.37 25.60
N THR A 315 -25.16 42.49 25.65
CA THR A 315 -25.89 43.73 25.43
C THR A 315 -26.45 44.24 26.74
N TYR A 316 -26.08 45.47 27.10
CA TYR A 316 -26.56 46.18 28.27
C TYR A 316 -27.05 47.57 27.85
N ARG A 317 -28.35 47.82 28.01
CA ARG A 317 -29.02 49.09 27.66
C ARG A 317 -28.65 49.60 26.25
N GLY A 318 -28.78 48.73 25.24
CA GLY A 318 -28.47 49.03 23.83
C GLY A 318 -27.00 48.96 23.45
N LYS A 319 -26.06 49.01 24.40
CA LYS A 319 -24.62 48.86 24.12
C LYS A 319 -24.23 47.40 24.07
N THR A 320 -23.62 46.96 22.97
CA THR A 320 -23.16 45.58 22.78
C THR A 320 -21.64 45.49 22.88
N ARG A 321 -21.15 44.49 23.61
CA ARG A 321 -19.74 44.09 23.64
C ARG A 321 -19.63 42.67 23.09
N ARG A 322 -18.55 42.38 22.36
CA ARG A 322 -18.26 41.07 21.77
C ARG A 322 -17.02 40.49 22.42
N VAL A 323 -16.97 39.18 22.58
CA VAL A 323 -15.76 38.45 22.99
C VAL A 323 -15.73 37.09 22.30
N ALA A 324 -14.57 36.67 21.80
CA ALA A 324 -14.39 35.30 21.36
C ALA A 324 -14.43 34.34 22.55
N LEU A 325 -14.93 33.12 22.35
CA LEU A 325 -14.74 32.05 23.33
C LEU A 325 -13.27 31.60 23.31
N ARG A 326 -12.71 31.40 24.50
CA ARG A 326 -11.40 30.74 24.64
C ARG A 326 -11.55 29.25 24.32
N ARG A 327 -10.42 28.58 24.09
CA ARG A 327 -10.37 27.10 23.92
C ARG A 327 -10.90 26.33 25.13
N THR A 328 -11.09 26.96 26.28
CA THR A 328 -11.74 26.38 27.47
C THR A 328 -13.27 26.53 27.46
N GLY A 329 -13.85 27.18 26.47
CA GLY A 329 -15.28 27.54 26.42
C GLY A 329 -15.67 28.64 27.42
N ILE A 330 -14.70 29.28 28.09
CA ILE A 330 -14.93 30.29 29.12
C ILE A 330 -14.47 31.67 28.64
N SER A 331 -15.33 32.69 28.82
CA SER A 331 -14.98 34.09 28.58
C SER A 331 -15.56 35.00 29.66
N THR A 332 -14.91 36.13 29.93
CA THR A 332 -15.42 37.15 30.84
C THR A 332 -15.51 38.48 30.09
N LEU A 333 -16.65 39.15 30.17
CA LEU A 333 -16.82 40.51 29.66
C LEU A 333 -17.03 41.48 30.83
N THR A 334 -16.52 42.70 30.67
CA THR A 334 -16.71 43.76 31.66
C THR A 334 -17.56 44.88 31.07
N LEU A 335 -18.54 45.34 31.84
CA LEU A 335 -19.45 46.44 31.51
C LEU A 335 -19.40 47.49 32.62
N LYS A 336 -19.78 48.74 32.35
CA LYS A 336 -19.89 49.80 33.37
C LYS A 336 -21.35 49.99 33.77
N ALA A 337 -21.65 49.96 35.07
CA ALA A 337 -22.99 50.21 35.61
C ALA A 337 -23.27 51.73 35.68
N THR A 338 -23.99 52.31 34.71
CA THR A 338 -24.08 53.77 34.58
C THR A 338 -25.35 54.40 35.16
N LYS A 339 -26.48 53.68 35.17
CA LYS A 339 -27.78 54.18 35.65
C LYS A 339 -28.30 53.30 36.79
N ARG A 340 -28.86 53.95 37.83
CA ARG A 340 -29.51 53.30 38.98
C ARG A 340 -30.78 52.56 38.55
N GLY A 341 -31.19 51.59 39.36
CA GLY A 341 -32.39 50.77 39.14
C GLY A 341 -32.10 49.37 38.59
N THR A 342 -33.16 48.62 38.29
CA THR A 342 -33.07 47.26 37.76
C THR A 342 -32.90 47.30 36.25
N SER A 343 -31.96 46.52 35.72
CA SER A 343 -31.69 46.42 34.28
C SER A 343 -31.50 44.96 33.85
N LYS A 344 -31.85 44.68 32.59
CA LYS A 344 -31.60 43.38 31.95
C LYS A 344 -30.27 43.43 31.20
N ILE A 345 -29.50 42.34 31.27
CA ILE A 345 -28.30 42.09 30.46
C ILE A 345 -28.62 40.90 29.57
N ARG A 346 -28.59 41.09 28.25
CA ARG A 346 -28.74 39.98 27.29
C ARG A 346 -27.35 39.44 26.95
N VAL A 347 -27.16 38.15 27.15
CA VAL A 347 -25.97 37.41 26.72
C VAL A 347 -26.39 36.49 25.59
N ALA A 348 -25.78 36.60 24.41
CA ALA A 348 -26.03 35.71 23.29
C ALA A 348 -24.74 35.07 22.82
N TYR A 349 -24.81 33.80 22.47
CA TYR A 349 -23.72 33.01 21.92
C TYR A 349 -24.00 32.71 20.45
N ARG A 350 -23.10 33.17 19.59
CA ARG A 350 -23.06 32.89 18.15
C ARG A 350 -21.93 31.89 17.88
N PRO A 351 -22.25 30.63 17.62
CA PRO A 351 -21.25 29.59 17.44
C PRO A 351 -20.53 29.73 16.10
N ALA A 352 -19.34 29.12 16.01
CA ALA A 352 -18.77 28.73 14.73
C ALA A 352 -19.55 27.53 14.14
N THR A 353 -19.23 27.15 12.91
CA THR A 353 -19.83 26.01 12.22
C THR A 353 -19.81 24.74 13.08
N GLY A 354 -20.91 23.99 13.08
CA GLY A 354 -21.02 22.72 13.80
C GLY A 354 -21.59 22.78 15.22
N PHE A 355 -22.01 23.95 15.73
CA PHE A 355 -22.62 24.06 17.06
C PHE A 355 -23.92 24.88 17.03
N THR A 356 -24.81 24.65 18.01
CA THR A 356 -26.04 25.45 18.15
C THR A 356 -25.81 26.74 18.94
N GLY A 357 -26.51 27.81 18.58
CA GLY A 357 -26.46 29.09 19.29
C GLY A 357 -27.39 29.12 20.51
N SER A 358 -27.18 30.09 21.39
CA SER A 358 -28.03 30.26 22.58
C SER A 358 -28.08 31.72 23.05
N ALA A 359 -29.11 32.08 23.83
CA ALA A 359 -29.22 33.39 24.45
C ALA A 359 -29.79 33.28 25.88
N LYS A 360 -29.38 34.17 26.77
CA LYS A 360 -29.82 34.23 28.16
C LYS A 360 -29.96 35.68 28.62
N LEU A 361 -31.03 35.96 29.36
CA LEU A 361 -31.23 37.24 30.03
C LEU A 361 -30.83 37.13 31.51
N LEU A 362 -29.99 38.06 31.96
CA LEU A 362 -29.60 38.24 33.35
C LEU A 362 -30.21 39.53 33.88
N ARG A 363 -30.46 39.60 35.18
CA ARG A 363 -30.95 40.81 35.86
C ARG A 363 -29.89 41.33 36.82
N ILE A 364 -29.72 42.65 36.83
CA ILE A 364 -28.83 43.37 37.73
C ILE A 364 -29.55 44.57 38.33
N ARG A 365 -29.29 44.85 39.61
CA ARG A 365 -29.77 46.03 40.34
C ARG A 365 -28.59 46.96 40.62
N VAL A 366 -28.65 48.18 40.10
CA VAL A 366 -27.65 49.22 40.35
C VAL A 366 -28.19 50.13 41.46
N ARG A 367 -27.50 50.15 42.60
CA ARG A 367 -27.86 50.98 43.75
C ARG A 367 -27.32 52.39 43.61
#